data_AF-A0A7V4X867-F1
#
_entry.id   AF-A0A7V4X867-F1
#
_cell.length_a   1.000
_cell.length_b   1.000
_cell.length_c   1.000
_cell.angle_alpha   90.00
_cell.angle_beta   90.00
_cell.angle_gamma   90.00
#
_symmetry.space_group_name_H-M   'P 1'
#
loop_
_entity.id
_entity.type
_entity.pdbx_description
1 polymer ?
#
loop_
_entity_poly.entity_id
_entity_poly.type
_entity_poly.pdbx_seq_one_letter_code
_entity_poly.pdbx_strand_id
1 'polypeptide(L)'
;MNLIVGVSAFLLDYRLFKFSGLVDSLLAFFILYFAQIVISELILGILGLLYLNNVFLVNLAILLIIYLITKNSTSSFNLEGIKDTIYGLSENKIILLVVSVILGFALVKIGINLINPPFGWDSLNYHFTFGVEWLKHGNLDTPITISDDPSPSYYPINGSLFYLWLMLPLHSVFLADLGQLPFFILAFLSVYSIGIKLGLGRELAFLSACLFSIIPNYFKQLQIAYVDVMVAGLFLAGVNFLFLLNEAFTLRNVTIYALAVGLLIGTKTVALAYSALLLLPFVYFCFKNIRKFYLFVLVVLIIACIGGFSYFRNLVDTGNPFYPLDFKILGKTIFKGVMDITVYRAHFKIEDYSIG
;
A
#
# COMPACT_ATOMS: atom_id res chain seq x y z
N MET A 1 -13.19 8.00 -12.35
CA MET A 1 -12.52 8.13 -11.04
C MET A 1 -11.03 7.83 -11.11
N ASN A 2 -10.60 6.62 -11.50
CA ASN A 2 -9.17 6.28 -11.66
C ASN A 2 -8.36 7.33 -12.46
N LEU A 3 -8.88 7.79 -13.60
CA LEU A 3 -8.22 8.82 -14.40
C LEU A 3 -8.04 10.16 -13.65
N ILE A 4 -9.02 10.59 -12.86
CA ILE A 4 -8.98 11.86 -12.12
C ILE A 4 -7.87 11.83 -11.07
N VAL A 5 -7.82 10.75 -10.29
CA VAL A 5 -6.78 10.55 -9.27
C VAL A 5 -5.42 10.30 -9.92
N GLY A 6 -5.37 9.55 -11.03
CA GLY A 6 -4.17 9.32 -11.82
C GLY A 6 -3.57 10.63 -12.33
N VAL A 7 -4.37 11.50 -12.95
CA VAL A 7 -3.88 12.82 -13.40
C VAL A 7 -3.44 13.67 -12.21
N SER A 8 -4.15 13.63 -11.09
CA SER A 8 -3.76 14.35 -9.87
C SER A 8 -2.38 13.91 -9.36
N ALA A 9 -2.17 12.60 -9.23
CA ALA A 9 -0.90 12.01 -8.82
C ALA A 9 0.23 12.31 -9.82
N PHE A 10 -0.06 12.23 -11.12
CA PHE A 10 0.89 12.59 -12.18
C PHE A 10 1.30 14.07 -12.09
N LEU A 11 0.34 14.99 -11.92
CA LEU A 11 0.65 16.41 -11.80
C LEU A 11 1.49 16.72 -10.55
N LEU A 12 1.18 16.11 -9.41
CA LEU A 12 1.97 16.24 -8.20
C LEU A 12 3.39 15.70 -8.41
N ASP A 13 3.51 14.46 -8.89
CA ASP A 13 4.80 13.84 -9.12
C ASP A 13 5.64 14.63 -10.13
N TYR A 14 5.08 14.92 -11.30
CA TYR A 14 5.80 15.55 -12.40
C TYR A 14 6.11 17.03 -12.18
N ARG A 15 5.19 17.79 -11.56
CA ARG A 15 5.31 19.25 -11.46
C ARG A 15 5.75 19.75 -10.09
N LEU A 16 5.51 18.99 -9.01
CA LEU A 16 5.86 19.40 -7.66
C LEU A 16 7.05 18.61 -7.10
N PHE A 17 6.99 17.28 -7.14
CA PHE A 17 8.05 16.43 -6.60
C PHE A 17 9.27 16.38 -7.54
N LYS A 18 9.06 16.21 -8.84
CA LYS A 18 10.12 16.19 -9.87
C LYS A 18 11.21 15.16 -9.53
N PHE A 19 10.83 13.90 -9.32
CA PHE A 19 11.82 12.82 -9.18
C PHE A 19 12.57 12.64 -10.51
N SER A 20 13.90 12.51 -10.44
CA SER A 20 14.76 12.43 -11.63
C SER A 20 14.76 11.02 -12.26
N GLY A 21 14.69 9.98 -11.44
CA GLY A 21 14.60 8.59 -11.90
C GLY A 21 13.18 8.22 -12.30
N LEU A 22 13.01 7.62 -13.49
CA LEU A 22 11.71 7.16 -13.97
C LEU A 22 11.02 6.24 -12.96
N VAL A 23 11.75 5.26 -12.44
CA VAL A 23 11.15 4.27 -11.53
C VAL A 23 10.75 4.91 -10.21
N ASP A 24 11.56 5.83 -9.68
CA ASP A 24 11.20 6.58 -8.48
C ASP A 24 9.97 7.47 -8.68
N SER A 25 9.83 8.07 -9.86
CA SER A 25 8.62 8.79 -10.29
C SER A 25 7.41 7.87 -10.38
N LEU A 26 7.52 6.68 -10.98
CA LEU A 26 6.42 5.69 -11.02
C LEU A 26 6.00 5.21 -9.61
N LEU A 27 6.98 4.98 -8.72
CA LEU A 27 6.71 4.62 -7.33
C LEU A 27 6.02 5.77 -6.60
N ALA A 28 6.51 7.01 -6.75
CA ALA A 28 5.91 8.18 -6.13
C ALA A 28 4.49 8.45 -6.65
N PHE A 29 4.29 8.33 -7.96
CA PHE A 29 2.98 8.39 -8.61
C PHE A 29 1.98 7.43 -7.94
N PHE A 30 2.36 6.15 -7.79
CA PHE A 30 1.46 5.16 -7.21
C PHE A 30 1.15 5.46 -5.74
N ILE A 31 2.13 5.92 -4.98
CA ILE A 31 1.95 6.26 -3.55
C ILE A 31 1.05 7.48 -3.39
N LEU A 32 1.21 8.52 -4.22
CA LEU A 32 0.32 9.69 -4.25
C LEU A 32 -1.10 9.30 -4.68
N TYR A 33 -1.21 8.43 -5.69
CA TYR A 33 -2.48 7.90 -6.18
C TYR A 33 -3.25 7.17 -5.07
N PHE A 34 -2.58 6.24 -4.38
CA PHE A 34 -3.21 5.48 -3.31
C PHE A 34 -3.52 6.34 -2.08
N ALA A 35 -2.62 7.26 -1.71
CA ALA A 35 -2.87 8.21 -0.63
C ALA A 35 -4.11 9.07 -0.88
N GLN A 36 -4.29 9.57 -2.11
CA GLN A 36 -5.46 10.38 -2.44
C GLN A 36 -6.77 9.59 -2.36
N ILE A 37 -6.78 8.32 -2.81
CA ILE A 37 -7.94 7.43 -2.64
C ILE A 37 -8.30 7.31 -1.16
N VAL A 38 -7.34 6.86 -0.34
CA VAL A 38 -7.52 6.64 1.10
C VAL A 38 -8.01 7.92 1.79
N ILE A 39 -7.36 9.06 1.56
CA ILE A 39 -7.74 10.33 2.20
C ILE A 39 -9.16 10.74 1.80
N SER A 40 -9.51 10.64 0.52
CA SER A 40 -10.84 11.06 0.04
C SER A 40 -11.96 10.18 0.61
N GLU A 41 -11.73 8.87 0.70
CA GLU A 41 -12.71 7.93 1.26
C GLU A 41 -12.80 8.03 2.78
N LEU A 42 -11.68 8.23 3.49
CA LEU A 42 -11.70 8.46 4.95
C LEU A 42 -12.50 9.71 5.30
N ILE A 43 -12.26 10.84 4.62
CA ILE A 43 -12.98 12.09 4.88
C ILE A 43 -14.48 11.91 4.62
N LEU A 44 -14.86 11.36 3.47
CA LEU A 44 -16.27 11.16 3.13
C LEU A 44 -16.94 10.11 4.03
N GLY A 45 -16.22 9.07 4.38
CA GLY A 45 -16.65 8.01 5.28
C GLY A 45 -16.96 8.50 6.69
N ILE A 46 -16.08 9.32 7.26
CA ILE A 46 -16.29 9.95 8.58
C ILE A 46 -17.52 10.86 8.56
N LEU A 47 -17.79 11.53 7.44
CA LEU A 47 -18.93 12.43 7.27
C LEU A 47 -20.25 11.70 6.95
N GLY A 48 -20.24 10.39 6.73
CA GLY A 48 -21.42 9.64 6.28
C GLY A 48 -21.86 10.00 4.85
N LEU A 49 -20.89 10.41 4.01
CA LEU A 49 -21.09 10.87 2.63
C LEU A 49 -20.33 10.02 1.59
N LEU A 50 -19.96 8.77 1.92
CA LEU A 50 -19.17 7.86 1.10
C LEU A 50 -19.98 7.22 -0.04
N TYR A 51 -20.52 8.07 -0.91
CA TYR A 51 -21.24 7.66 -2.12
C TYR A 51 -20.41 7.98 -3.36
N LEU A 52 -20.61 7.19 -4.43
CA LEU A 52 -19.88 7.34 -5.71
C LEU A 52 -19.82 8.79 -6.21
N ASN A 53 -20.96 9.50 -6.21
CA ASN A 53 -21.06 10.88 -6.67
C ASN A 53 -20.19 11.83 -5.83
N ASN A 54 -20.19 11.66 -4.51
CA ASN A 54 -19.41 12.50 -3.61
C ASN A 54 -17.91 12.22 -3.75
N VAL A 55 -17.52 10.95 -3.83
CA VAL A 55 -16.12 10.56 -4.07
C VAL A 55 -15.63 11.12 -5.40
N PHE A 56 -16.46 11.07 -6.45
CA PHE A 56 -16.16 11.67 -7.75
C PHE A 56 -15.95 13.19 -7.64
N LEU A 57 -16.90 13.91 -7.02
CA LEU A 57 -16.86 15.38 -6.90
C LEU A 57 -15.67 15.85 -6.06
N VAL A 58 -15.38 15.20 -4.93
CA VAL A 58 -14.23 15.53 -4.09
C VAL A 58 -12.93 15.32 -4.85
N ASN A 59 -12.77 14.19 -5.55
CA ASN A 59 -11.54 13.94 -6.31
C ASN A 59 -11.39 14.88 -7.52
N LEU A 60 -12.50 15.30 -8.13
CA LEU A 60 -12.47 16.33 -9.16
C LEU A 60 -12.03 17.69 -8.59
N ALA A 61 -12.54 18.08 -7.41
CA ALA A 61 -12.11 19.29 -6.72
C ALA A 61 -10.62 19.24 -6.35
N ILE A 62 -10.13 18.10 -5.85
CA ILE A 62 -8.71 17.88 -5.56
C ILE A 62 -7.87 18.04 -6.83
N LEU A 63 -8.27 17.44 -7.96
CA LEU A 63 -7.59 17.60 -9.24
C LEU A 63 -7.51 19.07 -9.66
N LEU A 64 -8.61 19.81 -9.55
CA LEU A 64 -8.65 21.23 -9.90
C LEU A 64 -7.70 22.05 -9.01
N ILE A 65 -7.69 21.80 -7.71
CA ILE A 65 -6.78 22.47 -6.76
C ILE A 65 -5.31 22.17 -7.12
N ILE A 66 -4.97 20.90 -7.35
CA ILE A 66 -3.61 20.48 -7.74
C ILE A 66 -3.21 21.13 -9.06
N TYR A 67 -4.10 21.14 -10.05
CA TYR A 67 -3.84 21.80 -11.33
C TYR A 67 -3.58 23.29 -11.13
N LEU A 68 -4.40 24.00 -10.34
CA LEU A 68 -4.22 25.43 -10.08
C LEU A 68 -2.90 25.75 -9.36
N ILE A 69 -2.48 24.91 -8.41
CA ILE A 69 -1.21 25.04 -7.69
C ILE A 69 -0.02 24.77 -8.62
N THR A 70 -0.15 23.80 -9.53
CA THR A 70 0.97 23.32 -10.35
C THR A 70 1.01 23.89 -11.78
N LYS A 71 0.02 24.69 -12.21
CA LYS A 71 -0.11 25.17 -13.61
C LYS A 71 1.09 25.96 -14.12
N ASN A 72 1.79 26.67 -13.24
CA ASN A 72 2.94 27.50 -13.60
C ASN A 72 4.28 26.75 -13.47
N SER A 73 4.28 25.52 -12.95
CA SER A 73 5.50 24.74 -12.80
C SER A 73 5.84 24.07 -14.13
N THR A 74 7.01 24.40 -14.66
CA THR A 74 7.60 23.71 -15.81
C THR A 74 8.45 22.54 -15.34
N SER A 75 8.33 21.42 -16.05
CA SER A 75 9.15 20.23 -15.88
C SER A 75 9.40 19.62 -17.26
N SER A 76 10.52 18.94 -17.42
CA SER A 76 10.83 18.10 -18.58
C SER A 76 10.73 16.63 -18.20
N PHE A 77 10.08 15.83 -19.03
CA PHE A 77 9.97 14.39 -18.87
C PHE A 77 11.05 13.74 -19.72
N ASN A 78 11.92 12.93 -19.10
CA ASN A 78 12.98 12.25 -19.82
C ASN A 78 12.44 11.02 -20.56
N LEU A 79 11.71 11.23 -21.66
CA LEU A 79 11.17 10.16 -22.50
C LEU A 79 12.26 9.28 -23.13
N GLU A 80 13.41 9.87 -23.46
CA GLU A 80 14.52 9.16 -24.13
C GLU A 80 15.12 8.09 -23.22
N GLY A 81 15.40 8.43 -21.96
CA GLY A 81 15.93 7.45 -21.00
C GLY A 81 15.01 6.25 -20.74
N ILE A 82 13.68 6.42 -20.89
CA ILE A 82 12.71 5.32 -20.81
C ILE A 82 12.90 4.37 -22.00
N LYS A 83 12.93 4.93 -23.21
CA LYS A 83 13.08 4.17 -24.45
C LYS A 83 14.38 3.40 -24.45
N ASP A 84 15.48 4.03 -24.04
CA ASP A 84 16.79 3.38 -23.95
C ASP A 84 16.79 2.21 -22.97
N THR A 85 16.11 2.36 -21.83
CA THR A 85 16.01 1.31 -20.82
C THR A 85 15.18 0.13 -21.32
N ILE A 86 14.03 0.39 -21.93
CA ILE A 86 13.16 -0.66 -22.49
C ILE A 86 13.87 -1.37 -23.64
N TYR A 87 14.48 -0.61 -24.54
CA TYR A 87 15.18 -1.14 -25.71
C TYR A 87 16.34 -2.04 -25.27
N GLY A 88 17.20 -1.58 -24.37
CA GLY A 88 18.31 -2.37 -23.85
C GLY A 88 17.89 -3.67 -23.13
N LEU A 89 16.79 -3.63 -22.37
CA LEU A 89 16.24 -4.85 -21.74
C LEU A 89 15.61 -5.81 -22.77
N SER A 90 15.00 -5.27 -23.82
CA SER A 90 14.32 -6.05 -24.87
C SER A 90 15.29 -6.75 -25.84
N GLU A 91 16.53 -6.30 -25.97
CA GLU A 91 17.54 -6.99 -26.79
C GLU A 91 17.98 -8.32 -26.14
N ASN A 92 17.87 -8.44 -24.82
CA ASN A 92 18.28 -9.62 -24.09
C ASN A 92 17.22 -10.73 -24.16
N LYS A 93 17.51 -11.78 -24.93
CA LYS A 93 16.60 -12.93 -25.14
C LYS A 93 16.21 -13.66 -23.86
N ILE A 94 17.10 -13.70 -22.86
CA ILE A 94 16.80 -14.34 -21.56
C ILE A 94 15.77 -13.50 -20.82
N ILE A 95 15.94 -12.17 -20.80
CA ILE A 95 14.98 -11.26 -20.18
C ILE A 95 13.62 -11.37 -20.88
N LEU A 96 13.59 -11.37 -22.21
CA LEU A 96 12.35 -11.58 -22.97
C LEU A 96 11.65 -12.90 -22.62
N LEU A 97 12.41 -14.00 -22.52
CA LEU A 97 11.86 -15.29 -22.15
C LEU A 97 11.26 -15.25 -20.74
N VAL A 98 11.99 -14.72 -19.76
CA VAL A 98 11.53 -14.59 -18.37
C VAL A 98 10.27 -13.73 -18.29
N VAL A 99 10.25 -12.56 -18.95
CA VAL A 99 9.10 -11.67 -18.99
C VAL A 99 7.91 -12.35 -19.63
N SER A 100 8.10 -13.04 -20.76
CA SER A 100 7.02 -13.74 -21.46
C SER A 100 6.41 -14.85 -20.62
N VAL A 101 7.24 -15.60 -19.88
CA VAL A 101 6.77 -16.65 -18.96
C VAL A 101 5.97 -16.03 -17.81
N ILE A 102 6.50 -14.99 -17.14
CA ILE A 102 5.82 -14.32 -16.04
C ILE A 102 4.50 -13.72 -16.50
N LEU A 103 4.49 -13.03 -17.65
CA LEU A 103 3.28 -12.44 -18.22
C LEU A 103 2.27 -13.52 -18.62
N GLY A 104 2.70 -14.63 -19.24
CA GLY A 104 1.83 -15.74 -19.59
C GLY A 104 1.10 -16.31 -18.36
N PHE A 105 1.84 -16.63 -17.30
CA PHE A 105 1.23 -17.13 -16.07
C PHE A 105 0.38 -16.07 -15.35
N ALA A 106 0.81 -14.81 -15.34
CA ALA A 106 0.04 -13.71 -14.75
C ALA A 106 -1.29 -13.51 -15.47
N LEU A 107 -1.30 -13.56 -16.81
CA LEU A 107 -2.51 -13.46 -17.62
C LEU A 107 -3.47 -14.64 -17.38
N VAL A 108 -2.94 -15.86 -17.23
CA VAL A 108 -3.77 -17.02 -16.85
C VAL A 108 -4.40 -16.80 -15.47
N LYS A 109 -3.63 -16.34 -14.49
CA LYS A 109 -4.13 -16.05 -13.14
C LYS A 109 -5.20 -14.94 -13.14
N ILE A 110 -4.97 -13.87 -13.87
CA ILE A 110 -5.94 -12.78 -14.06
C ILE A 110 -7.21 -13.31 -14.74
N GLY A 111 -7.06 -14.13 -15.79
CA GLY A 111 -8.18 -14.79 -16.46
C GLY A 111 -9.00 -15.66 -15.51
N ILE A 112 -8.35 -16.40 -14.61
CA ILE A 112 -9.03 -17.19 -13.58
C ILE A 112 -9.87 -16.30 -12.65
N ASN A 113 -9.32 -15.17 -12.16
CA ASN A 113 -10.07 -14.23 -11.29
C ASN A 113 -11.24 -13.57 -12.04
N LEU A 114 -11.07 -13.27 -13.33
CA LEU A 114 -12.12 -12.62 -14.12
C LEU A 114 -13.29 -13.55 -14.46
N ILE A 115 -13.07 -14.88 -14.47
CA ILE A 115 -14.08 -15.87 -14.85
C ILE A 115 -14.73 -16.52 -13.62
N ASN A 116 -13.97 -16.73 -12.55
CA ASN A 116 -14.45 -17.42 -11.35
C ASN A 116 -14.87 -16.43 -10.27
N PRO A 117 -15.83 -16.80 -9.41
CA PRO A 117 -16.13 -15.99 -8.23
C PRO A 117 -14.90 -15.92 -7.31
N PRO A 118 -14.74 -14.81 -6.56
CA PRO A 118 -13.68 -14.71 -5.57
C PRO A 118 -13.84 -15.79 -4.51
N PHE A 119 -12.73 -16.39 -4.10
CA PHE A 119 -12.70 -17.53 -3.17
C PHE A 119 -11.84 -17.31 -1.93
N GLY A 120 -11.16 -16.16 -1.84
CA GLY A 120 -10.29 -15.84 -0.71
C GLY A 120 -11.06 -15.72 0.61
N TRP A 121 -10.55 -16.35 1.67
CA TRP A 121 -11.18 -16.28 2.99
C TRP A 121 -11.25 -14.85 3.51
N ASP A 122 -10.11 -14.15 3.62
CA ASP A 122 -10.08 -12.75 4.09
C ASP A 122 -10.85 -11.81 3.14
N SER A 123 -10.82 -12.11 1.84
CA SER A 123 -11.57 -11.38 0.81
C SER A 123 -13.07 -11.39 1.11
N LEU A 124 -13.62 -12.58 1.36
CA LEU A 124 -15.05 -12.79 1.62
C LEU A 124 -15.44 -12.54 3.08
N ASN A 125 -14.50 -12.57 4.02
CA ASN A 125 -14.78 -12.35 5.43
C ASN A 125 -14.84 -10.85 5.77
N TYR A 126 -13.87 -10.04 5.29
CA TYR A 126 -13.81 -8.61 5.65
C TYR A 126 -13.43 -7.65 4.51
N HIS A 127 -12.57 -7.99 3.55
CA HIS A 127 -12.15 -6.99 2.55
C HIS A 127 -13.28 -6.57 1.60
N PHE A 128 -14.10 -7.51 1.12
CA PHE A 128 -15.24 -7.20 0.25
C PHE A 128 -16.52 -6.95 1.04
N THR A 129 -16.77 -7.71 2.10
CA THR A 129 -17.97 -7.52 2.94
C THR A 129 -18.00 -6.13 3.55
N PHE A 130 -16.87 -5.61 4.02
CA PHE A 130 -16.84 -4.25 4.56
C PHE A 130 -17.08 -3.22 3.46
N GLY A 131 -16.46 -3.40 2.30
CA GLY A 131 -16.74 -2.56 1.12
C GLY A 131 -18.23 -2.55 0.76
N VAL A 132 -18.91 -3.70 0.78
CA VAL A 132 -20.36 -3.78 0.53
C VAL A 132 -21.17 -3.03 1.59
N GLU A 133 -20.84 -3.18 2.88
CA GLU A 133 -21.56 -2.48 3.94
C GLU A 133 -21.36 -0.96 3.88
N TRP A 134 -20.15 -0.50 3.56
CA TRP A 134 -19.86 0.92 3.35
C TRP A 134 -20.56 1.48 2.10
N LEU A 135 -20.69 0.70 1.02
CA LEU A 135 -21.48 1.07 -0.15
C LEU A 135 -22.96 1.28 0.16
N LYS A 136 -23.53 0.45 1.04
CA LYS A 136 -24.95 0.53 1.43
C LYS A 136 -25.22 1.74 2.31
N HIS A 137 -24.35 1.98 3.31
CA HIS A 137 -24.60 2.97 4.35
C HIS A 137 -23.95 4.32 4.09
N GLY A 138 -22.99 4.41 3.17
CA GLY A 138 -22.28 5.64 2.84
C GLY A 138 -21.37 6.12 3.98
N ASN A 139 -20.93 5.25 4.87
CA ASN A 139 -20.09 5.58 6.03
C ASN A 139 -19.00 4.51 6.24
N LEU A 140 -18.17 4.68 7.28
CA LEU A 140 -17.14 3.71 7.69
C LEU A 140 -17.50 2.99 8.98
N ASP A 141 -18.79 2.75 9.21
CA ASP A 141 -19.23 1.96 10.36
C ASP A 141 -18.57 0.58 10.32
N THR A 142 -18.21 0.09 11.49
CA THR A 142 -17.46 -1.15 11.66
C THR A 142 -18.41 -2.35 11.49
N PRO A 143 -18.34 -3.12 10.40
CA PRO A 143 -19.24 -4.24 10.20
C PRO A 143 -18.90 -5.38 11.15
N ILE A 144 -19.92 -6.12 11.58
CA ILE A 144 -19.73 -7.34 12.38
C ILE A 144 -19.24 -8.45 11.44
N THR A 145 -18.18 -9.14 11.84
CA THR A 145 -17.56 -10.22 11.09
C THR A 145 -18.33 -11.54 11.24
N ILE A 146 -18.17 -12.40 10.24
CA ILE A 146 -18.77 -13.73 10.24
C ILE A 146 -17.85 -14.65 11.05
N SER A 147 -18.40 -15.44 11.98
CA SER A 147 -17.70 -16.51 12.75
C SER A 147 -17.04 -16.14 14.09
N ASP A 148 -17.63 -15.23 14.87
CA ASP A 148 -17.25 -14.93 16.28
C ASP A 148 -15.79 -14.45 16.53
N ASP A 149 -14.97 -14.25 15.49
CA ASP A 149 -13.66 -13.58 15.60
C ASP A 149 -13.84 -12.06 15.49
N PRO A 150 -13.61 -11.29 16.57
CA PRO A 150 -13.76 -9.84 16.53
C PRO A 150 -12.64 -9.15 15.75
N SER A 151 -11.53 -9.82 15.45
CA SER A 151 -10.31 -9.18 14.90
C SER A 151 -10.55 -8.37 13.64
N PRO A 152 -11.23 -8.90 12.61
CA PRO A 152 -11.25 -8.21 11.32
C PRO A 152 -11.96 -6.87 11.36
N SER A 153 -12.98 -6.71 12.20
CA SER A 153 -13.67 -5.43 12.45
C SER A 153 -12.71 -4.31 12.89
N TYR A 154 -11.63 -4.66 13.59
CA TYR A 154 -10.67 -3.71 14.14
C TYR A 154 -9.34 -3.65 13.37
N TYR A 155 -9.22 -4.35 12.23
CA TYR A 155 -8.03 -4.23 11.40
C TYR A 155 -7.90 -2.86 10.74
N PRO A 156 -6.66 -2.45 10.40
CA PRO A 156 -6.41 -1.30 9.54
C PRO A 156 -7.12 -1.46 8.18
N ILE A 157 -7.77 -0.39 7.71
CA ILE A 157 -8.72 -0.48 6.58
C ILE A 157 -8.19 0.02 5.23
N ASN A 158 -6.96 0.54 5.12
CA ASN A 158 -6.49 1.17 3.86
C ASN A 158 -6.54 0.21 2.67
N GLY A 159 -6.23 -1.07 2.88
CA GLY A 159 -6.37 -2.09 1.82
C GLY A 159 -7.83 -2.33 1.44
N SER A 160 -8.75 -2.39 2.41
CA SER A 160 -10.19 -2.50 2.16
C SER A 160 -10.78 -1.27 1.48
N LEU A 161 -10.28 -0.07 1.77
CA LEU A 161 -10.63 1.16 1.04
C LEU A 161 -10.21 1.07 -0.42
N PHE A 162 -9.03 0.51 -0.72
CA PHE A 162 -8.64 0.28 -2.11
C PHE A 162 -9.59 -0.68 -2.84
N TYR A 163 -10.08 -1.72 -2.15
CA TYR A 163 -11.09 -2.61 -2.72
C TYR A 163 -12.43 -1.90 -2.91
N LEU A 164 -12.88 -1.10 -1.94
CA LEU A 164 -14.07 -0.26 -2.06
C LEU A 164 -13.99 0.65 -3.28
N TRP A 165 -12.85 1.33 -3.49
CA TRP A 165 -12.61 2.18 -4.65
C TRP A 165 -12.85 1.47 -5.98
N LEU A 166 -12.47 0.20 -6.08
CA LEU A 166 -12.66 -0.63 -7.28
C LEU A 166 -14.09 -1.15 -7.42
N MET A 167 -14.82 -1.28 -6.31
CA MET A 167 -16.22 -1.71 -6.28
C MET A 167 -17.19 -0.56 -6.57
N LEU A 168 -16.87 0.66 -6.13
CA LEU A 168 -17.73 1.86 -6.22
C LEU A 168 -18.39 2.06 -7.59
N PRO A 169 -17.69 1.97 -8.73
CA PRO A 169 -18.29 2.28 -10.04
C PRO A 169 -19.24 1.20 -10.56
N LEU A 170 -19.01 -0.07 -10.20
CA LEU A 170 -19.73 -1.22 -10.77
C LEU A 170 -20.63 -1.94 -9.76
N HIS A 171 -20.57 -1.55 -8.49
CA HIS A 171 -21.18 -2.26 -7.36
C HIS A 171 -20.89 -3.78 -7.40
N SER A 172 -19.67 -4.13 -7.80
CA SER A 172 -19.23 -5.50 -8.02
C SER A 172 -17.77 -5.66 -7.63
N VAL A 173 -17.43 -6.85 -7.13
CA VAL A 173 -16.07 -7.25 -6.78
C VAL A 173 -15.20 -7.58 -8.00
N PHE A 174 -15.76 -7.57 -9.21
CA PHE A 174 -15.08 -7.97 -10.44
C PHE A 174 -13.71 -7.29 -10.65
N LEU A 175 -13.62 -5.97 -10.47
CA LEU A 175 -12.35 -5.25 -10.53
C LEU A 175 -11.55 -5.35 -9.23
N ALA A 176 -12.26 -5.43 -8.10
CA ALA A 176 -11.66 -5.51 -6.78
C ALA A 176 -10.85 -6.81 -6.58
N ASP A 177 -11.25 -7.90 -7.22
CA ASP A 177 -10.51 -9.17 -7.17
C ASP A 177 -9.12 -9.11 -7.83
N LEU A 178 -8.88 -8.07 -8.66
CA LEU A 178 -7.57 -7.72 -9.20
C LEU A 178 -6.84 -6.66 -8.39
N GLY A 179 -7.37 -6.24 -7.23
CA GLY A 179 -6.86 -5.10 -6.47
C GLY A 179 -5.43 -5.25 -5.94
N GLN A 180 -4.88 -6.48 -5.84
CA GLN A 180 -3.46 -6.67 -5.49
C GLN A 180 -2.51 -6.41 -6.67
N LEU A 181 -2.99 -6.46 -7.92
CA LEU A 181 -2.13 -6.37 -9.11
C LEU A 181 -1.29 -5.07 -9.16
N PRO A 182 -1.85 -3.87 -8.88
CA PRO A 182 -1.04 -2.65 -8.87
C PRO A 182 0.07 -2.67 -7.81
N PHE A 183 -0.17 -3.31 -6.66
CA PHE A 183 0.83 -3.44 -5.59
C PHE A 183 1.89 -4.49 -5.91
N PHE A 184 1.53 -5.51 -6.71
CA PHE A 184 2.51 -6.46 -7.24
C PHE A 184 3.51 -5.74 -8.17
N ILE A 185 3.01 -4.84 -9.02
CA ILE A 185 3.84 -3.97 -9.88
C ILE A 185 4.67 -3.01 -9.02
N LEU A 186 4.08 -2.40 -7.99
CA LEU A 186 4.79 -1.53 -7.05
C LEU A 186 5.99 -2.26 -6.41
N ALA A 187 5.79 -3.49 -5.94
CA ALA A 187 6.86 -4.29 -5.34
C ALA A 187 7.94 -4.63 -6.36
N PHE A 188 7.57 -5.05 -7.58
CA PHE A 188 8.52 -5.33 -8.66
C PHE A 188 9.40 -4.11 -8.97
N LEU A 189 8.78 -2.95 -9.17
CA LEU A 189 9.48 -1.69 -9.44
C LEU A 189 10.38 -1.28 -8.27
N SER A 190 9.94 -1.53 -7.03
CA SER A 190 10.72 -1.24 -5.83
C SER A 190 11.96 -2.12 -5.74
N VAL A 191 11.84 -3.43 -5.97
CA VAL A 191 13.00 -4.35 -6.00
C VAL A 191 13.98 -3.95 -7.10
N TYR A 192 13.48 -3.62 -8.30
CA TYR A 192 14.31 -3.13 -9.38
C TYR A 192 15.07 -1.85 -8.99
N SER A 193 14.37 -0.83 -8.49
CA SER A 193 14.98 0.46 -8.12
C SER A 193 15.99 0.32 -6.97
N ILE A 194 15.68 -0.49 -5.96
CA ILE A 194 16.61 -0.83 -4.87
C ILE A 194 17.86 -1.51 -5.44
N GLY A 195 17.71 -2.47 -6.36
CA GLY A 195 18.83 -3.13 -7.03
C GLY A 195 19.76 -2.14 -7.74
N ILE A 196 19.20 -1.19 -8.49
CA ILE A 196 19.97 -0.12 -9.14
C ILE A 196 20.73 0.73 -8.11
N LYS A 197 20.07 1.12 -7.01
CA LYS A 197 20.67 1.94 -5.94
C LYS A 197 21.74 1.20 -5.14
N LEU A 198 21.69 -0.13 -5.11
CA LEU A 198 22.75 -0.98 -4.58
C LEU A 198 23.92 -1.19 -5.55
N GLY A 199 23.86 -0.59 -6.75
CA GLY A 199 24.93 -0.68 -7.75
C GLY A 199 24.83 -1.88 -8.69
N LEU A 200 23.70 -2.61 -8.70
CA LEU A 200 23.50 -3.67 -9.70
C LEU A 200 23.33 -3.07 -11.09
N GLY A 201 23.85 -3.78 -12.10
CA GLY A 201 23.54 -3.47 -13.50
C GLY A 201 22.04 -3.63 -13.80
N ARG A 202 21.54 -2.91 -14.82
CA ARG A 202 20.11 -2.87 -15.16
C ARG A 202 19.50 -4.26 -15.39
N GLU A 203 20.22 -5.14 -16.06
CA GLU A 203 19.77 -6.51 -16.32
C GLU A 203 19.65 -7.33 -15.03
N LEU A 204 20.67 -7.28 -14.15
CA LEU A 204 20.67 -8.02 -12.89
C LEU A 204 19.61 -7.49 -11.92
N ALA A 205 19.40 -6.17 -11.86
CA ALA A 205 18.33 -5.57 -11.08
C ALA A 205 16.95 -6.03 -11.58
N PHE A 206 16.77 -6.10 -12.91
CA PHE A 206 15.52 -6.56 -13.52
C PHE A 206 15.27 -8.04 -13.24
N LEU A 207 16.28 -8.89 -13.44
CA LEU A 207 16.21 -10.31 -13.12
C LEU A 207 15.93 -10.55 -11.63
N SER A 208 16.51 -9.74 -10.73
CA SER A 208 16.23 -9.80 -9.29
C SER A 208 14.76 -9.50 -8.98
N ALA A 209 14.18 -8.50 -9.64
CA ALA A 209 12.75 -8.20 -9.52
C ALA A 209 11.87 -9.33 -10.10
N CYS A 210 12.25 -9.93 -11.22
CA CYS A 210 11.58 -11.11 -11.78
C CYS A 210 11.62 -12.31 -10.82
N LEU A 211 12.79 -12.62 -10.26
CA LEU A 211 12.97 -13.71 -9.29
C LEU A 211 12.11 -13.50 -8.04
N PHE A 212 12.04 -12.27 -7.53
CA PHE A 212 11.15 -11.91 -6.44
C PHE A 212 9.67 -12.16 -6.81
N SER A 213 9.25 -11.71 -7.99
CA SER A 213 7.87 -11.86 -8.46
C SER A 213 7.41 -13.32 -8.62
N ILE A 214 8.33 -14.25 -8.89
CA ILE A 214 7.99 -15.68 -9.05
C ILE A 214 8.15 -16.50 -7.78
N ILE A 215 8.48 -15.89 -6.64
CA ILE A 215 8.49 -16.61 -5.35
C ILE A 215 7.10 -17.26 -5.17
N PRO A 216 6.99 -18.60 -4.99
CA PRO A 216 5.72 -19.31 -5.15
C PRO A 216 4.57 -18.74 -4.30
N ASN A 217 4.83 -18.44 -3.03
CA ASN A 217 3.80 -17.93 -2.12
C ASN A 217 3.39 -16.48 -2.44
N TYR A 218 4.32 -15.68 -3.00
CA TYR A 218 4.05 -14.33 -3.44
C TYR A 218 3.28 -14.31 -4.77
N PHE A 219 3.69 -15.14 -5.74
CA PHE A 219 3.01 -15.26 -7.04
C PHE A 219 1.61 -15.87 -6.92
N LYS A 220 1.38 -16.74 -5.92
CA LYS A 220 0.04 -17.27 -5.61
C LYS A 220 -0.95 -16.17 -5.24
N GLN A 221 -0.50 -15.13 -4.53
CA GLN A 221 -1.34 -14.03 -4.03
C GLN A 221 -1.96 -13.17 -5.14
N LEU A 222 -1.47 -13.25 -6.39
CA LEU A 222 -2.12 -12.58 -7.53
C LEU A 222 -3.56 -13.05 -7.80
N GLN A 223 -3.95 -14.23 -7.29
CA GLN A 223 -5.29 -14.80 -7.50
C GLN A 223 -6.27 -14.56 -6.35
N ILE A 224 -5.86 -13.81 -5.33
CA ILE A 224 -6.62 -13.69 -4.09
C ILE A 224 -6.62 -12.21 -3.67
N ALA A 225 -7.77 -11.65 -3.34
CA ALA A 225 -7.87 -10.27 -2.87
C ALA A 225 -7.58 -10.13 -1.36
N TYR A 226 -6.33 -10.35 -0.98
CA TYR A 226 -5.80 -10.09 0.37
C TYR A 226 -4.98 -8.79 0.38
N VAL A 227 -4.40 -8.42 1.52
CA VAL A 227 -3.57 -7.20 1.61
C VAL A 227 -2.07 -7.48 1.76
N ASP A 228 -1.63 -8.74 1.71
CA ASP A 228 -0.23 -9.11 1.94
C ASP A 228 0.72 -8.57 0.86
N VAL A 229 0.33 -8.59 -0.42
CA VAL A 229 1.14 -7.99 -1.50
C VAL A 229 1.14 -6.46 -1.37
N MET A 230 0.04 -5.86 -0.88
CA MET A 230 -0.01 -4.44 -0.59
C MET A 230 1.02 -4.08 0.48
N VAL A 231 1.06 -4.81 1.60
CA VAL A 231 2.05 -4.63 2.67
C VAL A 231 3.47 -4.78 2.13
N ALA A 232 3.75 -5.83 1.35
CA ALA A 232 5.08 -6.07 0.78
C ALA A 232 5.50 -4.92 -0.17
N GLY A 233 4.62 -4.51 -1.08
CA GLY A 233 4.90 -3.44 -2.03
C GLY A 233 5.10 -2.08 -1.35
N LEU A 234 4.26 -1.73 -0.37
CA LEU A 234 4.39 -0.48 0.38
C LEU A 234 5.65 -0.46 1.25
N PHE A 235 6.00 -1.60 1.86
CA PHE A 235 7.25 -1.73 2.61
C PHE A 235 8.47 -1.53 1.70
N LEU A 236 8.52 -2.22 0.56
CA LEU A 236 9.62 -2.10 -0.40
C LEU A 236 9.69 -0.68 -1.00
N ALA A 237 8.56 -0.02 -1.27
CA ALA A 237 8.53 1.38 -1.67
C ALA A 237 9.09 2.29 -0.56
N GLY A 238 8.76 2.02 0.70
CA GLY A 238 9.33 2.70 1.87
C GLY A 238 10.86 2.54 1.96
N VAL A 239 11.38 1.33 1.75
CA VAL A 239 12.84 1.08 1.65
C VAL A 239 13.43 1.88 0.50
N ASN A 240 12.81 1.87 -0.68
CA ASN A 240 13.27 2.62 -1.85
C ASN A 240 13.39 4.13 -1.57
N PHE A 241 12.43 4.71 -0.83
CA PHE A 241 12.48 6.12 -0.44
C PHE A 241 13.45 6.42 0.70
N LEU A 242 13.82 5.44 1.54
CA LEU A 242 14.92 5.62 2.48
C LEU A 242 16.26 5.85 1.76
N PHE A 243 16.51 5.18 0.64
CA PHE A 243 17.69 5.47 -0.18
C PHE A 243 17.68 6.91 -0.69
N LEU A 244 16.52 7.41 -1.18
CA LEU A 244 16.38 8.81 -1.60
C LEU A 244 16.60 9.80 -0.45
N LEU A 245 16.19 9.43 0.77
CA LEU A 245 16.43 10.24 1.97
C LEU A 245 17.90 10.28 2.37
N ASN A 246 18.61 9.16 2.20
CA ASN A 246 20.05 9.08 2.43
C ASN A 246 20.83 9.94 1.43
N GLU A 247 20.41 9.96 0.15
CA GLU A 247 20.98 10.84 -0.87
C GLU A 247 20.66 12.31 -0.60
N ALA A 248 19.40 12.63 -0.28
CA ALA A 248 18.96 13.99 -0.05
C ALA A 248 17.81 14.08 0.97
N PHE A 249 18.12 14.56 2.17
CA PHE A 249 17.13 14.79 3.23
C PHE A 249 16.32 16.08 2.98
N THR A 250 15.30 15.97 2.13
CA THR A 250 14.46 17.08 1.66
C THR A 250 13.00 16.87 2.05
N LEU A 251 12.23 17.97 2.17
CA LEU A 251 10.78 17.93 2.46
C LEU A 251 10.04 16.97 1.50
N ARG A 252 10.40 17.03 0.21
CA ARG A 252 9.87 16.15 -0.83
C ARG A 252 10.06 14.67 -0.50
N ASN A 253 11.30 14.25 -0.28
CA ASN A 253 11.63 12.85 -0.05
C ASN A 253 11.04 12.36 1.28
N VAL A 254 10.99 13.24 2.30
CA VAL A 254 10.35 12.93 3.59
C VAL A 254 8.85 12.74 3.42
N THR A 255 8.19 13.59 2.64
CA THR A 255 6.74 13.52 2.42
C THR A 255 6.36 12.20 1.74
N ILE A 256 7.02 11.82 0.64
CA ILE A 256 6.67 10.58 -0.08
C ILE A 256 6.97 9.33 0.77
N TYR A 257 8.07 9.36 1.54
CA TYR A 257 8.40 8.31 2.50
C TYR A 257 7.32 8.17 3.58
N ALA A 258 6.90 9.29 4.18
CA ALA A 258 5.86 9.29 5.21
C ALA A 258 4.51 8.80 4.70
N LEU A 259 4.14 9.17 3.46
CA LEU A 259 2.96 8.65 2.79
C LEU A 259 3.03 7.13 2.64
N ALA A 260 4.16 6.59 2.14
CA ALA A 260 4.34 5.15 1.98
C ALA A 260 4.26 4.40 3.33
N VAL A 261 4.90 4.92 4.38
CA VAL A 261 4.89 4.31 5.73
C VAL A 261 3.49 4.42 6.37
N GLY A 262 2.80 5.55 6.21
CA GLY A 262 1.44 5.72 6.70
C GLY A 262 0.46 4.76 6.03
N LEU A 263 0.55 4.62 4.69
CA LEU A 263 -0.23 3.65 3.92
C LEU A 263 0.09 2.21 4.34
N LEU A 264 1.37 1.88 4.57
CA LEU A 264 1.81 0.57 5.06
C LEU A 264 1.16 0.24 6.41
N ILE A 265 1.29 1.14 7.39
CA ILE A 265 0.73 0.97 8.74
C ILE A 265 -0.78 0.82 8.69
N GLY A 266 -1.46 1.64 7.89
CA GLY A 266 -2.91 1.59 7.74
C GLY A 266 -3.44 0.40 6.93
N THR A 267 -2.57 -0.48 6.40
CA THR A 267 -2.99 -1.64 5.58
C THR A 267 -3.17 -2.91 6.40
N LYS A 268 -2.32 -3.18 7.41
CA LYS A 268 -2.39 -4.41 8.22
C LYS A 268 -1.71 -4.22 9.58
N THR A 269 -2.27 -4.77 10.66
CA THR A 269 -1.72 -4.60 12.02
C THR A 269 -0.27 -5.06 12.13
N VAL A 270 0.08 -6.19 11.50
CA VAL A 270 1.45 -6.74 11.47
C VAL A 270 2.44 -5.76 10.80
N ALA A 271 1.97 -4.88 9.92
CA ALA A 271 2.81 -3.88 9.26
C ALA A 271 3.42 -2.87 10.24
N LEU A 272 2.86 -2.70 11.45
CA LEU A 272 3.49 -1.91 12.52
C LEU A 272 4.88 -2.45 12.87
N ALA A 273 5.02 -3.77 13.02
CA ALA A 273 6.32 -4.38 13.33
C ALA A 273 7.32 -4.14 12.19
N TYR A 274 6.90 -4.31 10.94
CA TYR A 274 7.75 -4.02 9.78
C TYR A 274 8.08 -2.54 9.63
N SER A 275 7.18 -1.63 10.02
CA SER A 275 7.41 -0.19 9.97
C SER A 275 8.57 0.25 10.87
N ALA A 276 8.87 -0.48 11.95
CA ALA A 276 10.04 -0.21 12.79
C ALA A 276 11.36 -0.29 11.99
N LEU A 277 11.46 -1.23 11.04
CA LEU A 277 12.63 -1.34 10.16
C LEU A 277 12.78 -0.14 9.22
N LEU A 278 11.70 0.58 8.95
CA LEU A 278 11.72 1.82 8.17
C LEU A 278 12.01 3.03 9.06
N LEU A 279 11.37 3.10 10.22
CA LEU A 279 11.43 4.26 11.11
C LEU A 279 12.78 4.38 11.81
N LEU A 280 13.44 3.28 12.15
CA LEU A 280 14.76 3.31 12.81
C LEU A 280 15.84 4.01 11.96
N PRO A 281 16.06 3.65 10.67
CA PRO A 281 16.93 4.42 9.78
C PRO A 281 16.48 5.87 9.57
N PHE A 282 15.18 6.13 9.50
CA PHE A 282 14.65 7.49 9.35
C PHE A 282 15.00 8.39 10.55
N VAL A 283 14.85 7.87 11.77
CA VAL A 283 15.24 8.57 13.01
C VAL A 283 16.74 8.88 12.99
N TYR A 284 17.58 7.93 12.54
CA TYR A 284 19.01 8.17 12.36
C TYR A 284 19.28 9.29 11.34
N PHE A 285 18.57 9.32 10.21
CA PHE A 285 18.69 10.42 9.24
C PHE A 285 18.24 11.77 9.81
N CYS A 286 17.23 11.79 10.68
CA CYS A 286 16.83 13.00 11.40
C CYS A 286 17.95 13.52 12.31
N PHE A 287 18.62 12.63 13.06
CA PHE A 287 19.76 13.02 13.91
C PHE A 287 20.94 13.55 13.10
N LYS A 288 21.26 12.93 11.96
CA LYS A 288 22.26 13.45 11.01
C LYS A 288 21.91 14.83 10.46
N ASN A 289 20.61 15.15 10.39
CA ASN A 289 20.09 16.40 9.85
C ASN A 289 19.35 17.21 10.93
N ILE A 290 19.94 17.39 12.12
CA ILE A 290 19.26 17.95 13.30
C ILE A 290 18.58 19.31 13.06
N ARG A 291 19.13 20.15 12.17
CA ARG A 291 18.52 21.45 11.77
C ARG A 291 17.16 21.29 11.08
N LYS A 292 16.87 20.09 10.55
CA LYS A 292 15.62 19.72 9.87
C LYS A 292 14.77 18.78 10.72
N PHE A 293 14.97 18.72 12.04
CA PHE A 293 14.20 17.84 12.92
C PHE A 293 12.70 18.11 12.90
N TYR A 294 12.26 19.31 12.52
CA TYR A 294 10.83 19.60 12.27
C TYR A 294 10.19 18.65 11.24
N LEU A 295 10.97 18.08 10.32
CA LEU A 295 10.50 17.07 9.37
C LEU A 295 10.12 15.74 10.05
N PHE A 296 10.67 15.43 11.23
CA PHE A 296 10.20 14.30 12.04
C PHE A 296 8.74 14.47 12.45
N VAL A 297 8.37 15.67 12.91
CA VAL A 297 6.98 16.00 13.28
C VAL A 297 6.07 15.85 12.07
N LEU A 298 6.49 16.31 10.89
CA LEU A 298 5.73 16.13 9.66
C LEU A 298 5.48 14.64 9.35
N VAL A 299 6.49 13.77 9.50
CA VAL A 299 6.32 12.33 9.28
C VAL A 299 5.30 11.73 10.25
N VAL A 300 5.39 12.07 11.54
CA VAL A 300 4.44 11.60 12.55
C VAL A 300 3.02 12.03 12.20
N LEU A 301 2.83 13.30 11.79
CA LEU A 301 1.52 13.82 11.39
C LEU A 301 0.97 13.11 10.15
N ILE A 302 1.78 12.91 9.10
CA ILE A 302 1.34 12.22 7.88
C ILE A 302 0.96 10.76 8.18
N ILE A 303 1.79 10.06 8.97
CA ILE A 303 1.51 8.67 9.37
C ILE A 303 0.23 8.60 10.21
N ALA A 304 0.04 9.52 11.15
CA ALA A 304 -1.17 9.56 11.97
C ALA A 304 -2.43 9.82 11.12
N CYS A 305 -2.36 10.75 10.15
CA CYS A 305 -3.50 11.07 9.29
C CYS A 305 -3.90 9.93 8.35
N ILE A 306 -2.93 9.18 7.80
CA ILE A 306 -3.20 8.19 6.73
C ILE A 306 -3.22 6.76 7.26
N GLY A 307 -2.38 6.44 8.24
CA GLY A 307 -2.30 5.11 8.86
C GLY A 307 -3.02 5.02 10.19
N GLY A 308 -3.30 6.15 10.85
CA GLY A 308 -3.78 6.19 12.23
C GLY A 308 -5.29 6.01 12.41
N PHE A 309 -6.10 6.11 11.35
CA PHE A 309 -7.57 6.12 11.46
C PHE A 309 -8.11 4.93 12.25
N SER A 310 -7.80 3.69 11.84
CA SER A 310 -8.31 2.49 12.51
C SER A 310 -7.82 2.40 13.95
N TYR A 311 -6.56 2.74 14.23
CA TYR A 311 -6.03 2.71 15.60
C TYR A 311 -6.71 3.73 16.51
N PHE A 312 -6.99 4.93 15.99
CA PHE A 312 -7.72 5.96 16.71
C PHE A 312 -9.17 5.55 16.95
N ARG A 313 -9.86 5.03 15.92
CA ARG A 313 -11.22 4.46 16.04
C ARG A 313 -11.25 3.36 17.11
N ASN A 314 -10.34 2.39 17.04
CA ASN A 314 -10.27 1.30 18.01
C ASN A 314 -10.04 1.81 19.44
N LEU A 315 -9.18 2.83 19.61
CA LEU A 315 -8.95 3.47 20.91
C LEU A 315 -10.23 4.15 21.45
N VAL A 316 -10.99 4.84 20.60
CA VAL A 316 -12.25 5.48 20.99
C VAL A 316 -13.32 4.44 21.35
N ASP A 317 -13.46 3.40 20.53
CA ASP A 317 -14.54 2.42 20.66
C ASP A 317 -14.30 1.44 21.82
N THR A 318 -13.03 1.11 22.10
CA THR A 318 -12.68 0.00 23.01
C THR A 318 -11.70 0.37 24.11
N GLY A 319 -11.12 1.57 24.09
CA GLY A 319 -10.02 1.96 24.96
C GLY A 319 -8.68 1.33 24.59
N ASN A 320 -8.58 0.62 23.46
CA ASN A 320 -7.37 -0.07 23.01
C ASN A 320 -7.11 0.15 21.51
N PRO A 321 -6.00 0.80 21.09
CA PRO A 321 -5.72 1.05 19.68
C PRO A 321 -5.42 -0.24 18.90
N PHE A 322 -5.00 -1.30 19.59
CA PHE A 322 -4.64 -2.60 19.02
C PHE A 322 -5.71 -3.67 19.30
N TYR A 323 -6.93 -3.26 19.67
CA TYR A 323 -8.04 -4.18 19.89
C TYR A 323 -8.21 -5.12 18.68
N PRO A 324 -8.55 -6.41 18.88
CA PRO A 324 -8.89 -7.10 20.13
C PRO A 324 -7.72 -7.63 20.96
N LEU A 325 -6.47 -7.36 20.56
CA LEU A 325 -5.30 -7.91 21.22
C LEU A 325 -4.99 -7.22 22.56
N ASP A 326 -4.64 -8.03 23.55
CA ASP A 326 -3.98 -7.59 24.78
C ASP A 326 -2.60 -6.98 24.44
N PHE A 327 -2.43 -5.69 24.70
CA PHE A 327 -1.14 -5.03 24.50
C PHE A 327 -0.39 -4.92 25.83
N LYS A 328 0.69 -5.70 25.94
CA LYS A 328 1.52 -5.82 27.15
C LYS A 328 2.92 -5.28 26.88
N ILE A 329 3.44 -4.45 27.78
CA ILE A 329 4.85 -4.01 27.80
C ILE A 329 5.48 -4.57 29.08
N LEU A 330 6.58 -5.32 28.93
CA LEU A 330 7.32 -5.92 30.05
C LEU A 330 6.39 -6.71 31.02
N GLY A 331 5.42 -7.43 30.47
CA GLY A 331 4.44 -8.23 31.23
C GLY A 331 3.29 -7.44 31.86
N LYS A 332 3.30 -6.10 31.81
CA LYS A 332 2.18 -5.26 32.27
C LYS A 332 1.25 -4.93 31.12
N THR A 333 -0.03 -5.21 31.28
CA THR A 333 -1.08 -4.82 30.32
C THR A 333 -1.23 -3.30 30.32
N ILE A 334 -0.94 -2.68 29.17
CA ILE A 334 -1.11 -1.24 28.93
C ILE A 334 -2.48 -0.97 28.33
N PHE A 335 -2.86 -1.76 27.33
CA PHE A 335 -4.21 -1.75 26.76
C PHE A 335 -4.80 -3.15 26.85
N LYS A 336 -5.96 -3.25 27.49
CA LYS A 336 -6.68 -4.52 27.65
C LYS A 336 -7.43 -4.86 26.36
N GLY A 337 -7.29 -6.09 25.91
CA GLY A 337 -8.04 -6.69 24.82
C GLY A 337 -8.92 -7.83 25.32
N VAL A 338 -9.54 -8.53 24.37
CA VAL A 338 -10.32 -9.75 24.61
C VAL A 338 -9.58 -11.01 24.15
N MET A 339 -8.44 -10.85 23.46
CA MET A 339 -7.61 -11.94 23.00
C MET A 339 -6.16 -11.75 23.43
N ASP A 340 -5.53 -12.82 23.92
CA ASP A 340 -4.10 -12.83 24.15
C ASP A 340 -3.34 -13.05 22.83
N ILE A 341 -2.13 -12.51 22.72
CA ILE A 341 -1.25 -12.72 21.57
C ILE A 341 -0.98 -14.22 21.32
N THR A 342 -1.09 -15.07 22.35
CA THR A 342 -0.97 -16.53 22.19
C THR A 342 -2.01 -17.12 21.26
N VAL A 343 -3.18 -16.49 21.08
CA VAL A 343 -4.21 -16.93 20.13
C VAL A 343 -3.71 -16.90 18.68
N TYR A 344 -2.72 -16.06 18.37
CA TYR A 344 -2.10 -16.00 17.04
C TYR A 344 -0.85 -16.87 16.92
N ARG A 345 -0.49 -17.65 17.95
CA ARG A 345 0.55 -18.67 17.83
C ARG A 345 -0.06 -19.93 17.21
N ALA A 346 0.74 -20.66 16.45
CA ALA A 346 0.33 -21.98 15.98
C ALA A 346 -0.04 -22.83 17.20
N HIS A 347 -1.30 -23.25 17.25
CA HIS A 347 -1.82 -24.14 18.31
C HIS A 347 -1.33 -25.57 18.13
N PHE A 348 -0.80 -25.89 16.95
CA PHE A 348 -0.21 -27.17 16.63
C PHE A 348 1.31 -27.07 16.64
N LYS A 349 1.92 -27.89 17.48
CA LYS A 349 3.35 -28.16 17.46
C LYS A 349 3.64 -29.21 16.38
N ILE A 350 4.88 -29.27 15.93
CA ILE A 350 5.36 -30.35 15.05
C ILE A 350 5.08 -31.72 15.70
N GLU A 351 5.18 -31.79 17.03
CA GLU A 351 4.85 -32.95 17.86
C GLU A 351 3.39 -33.43 17.69
N ASP A 352 2.42 -32.52 17.50
CA ASP A 352 1.00 -32.85 17.38
C ASP A 352 0.68 -33.54 16.03
N TYR A 353 1.61 -33.48 15.07
CA TYR A 353 1.55 -34.19 13.79
C TYR A 353 2.47 -35.42 13.75
N SER A 354 3.15 -35.74 14.84
CA SER A 354 3.94 -36.95 14.95
C SER A 354 3.01 -38.16 15.04
N ILE A 355 3.03 -39.04 14.04
CA ILE A 355 2.30 -40.32 14.04
C ILE A 355 3.07 -41.36 14.88
N GLY A 356 3.70 -40.93 15.97
CA GLY A 356 4.55 -41.73 16.85
C GLY A 356 3.75 -42.47 17.90
#